data_AF-A0A497IDC8-F1
#
_entry.id   AF-A0A497IDC8-F1
#
_cell.length_a   1.000
_cell.length_b   1.000
_cell.length_c   1.000
_cell.angle_alpha   90.00
_cell.angle_beta   90.00
_cell.angle_gamma   90.00
#
_symmetry.space_group_name_H-M   'P 1'
#
loop_
_entity.id
_entity.type
_entity.pdbx_description
1 polymer ?
#
loop_
_entity_poly.entity_id
_entity_poly.type
_entity_poly.pdbx_seq_one_letter_code
_entity_poly.pdbx_strand_id
1 'polypeptide(L)'
;MIGKNNLVITPQFGPRVRLRALFLDVDLEPTGPIEFEPCEGCDMPCRQACPQKAFRSGSYSRALCDIEMGKAEANEVIVENWKDDGSPDRVRKYCRACELACPVAR
;
A
#
# COMPACT_ATOMS: atom_id res chain seq x y z
N MET A 1 3.73 7.52 -10.02
CA MET A 1 3.64 6.22 -10.74
C MET A 1 2.88 5.22 -9.89
N ILE A 2 2.00 4.40 -10.49
CA ILE A 2 1.46 3.19 -9.84
C ILE A 2 2.38 2.01 -10.14
N GLY A 3 2.90 1.35 -9.11
CA GLY A 3 3.79 0.21 -9.26
C GLY A 3 3.07 -1.09 -9.63
N LYS A 4 3.83 -2.12 -10.02
CA LYS A 4 3.32 -3.47 -10.31
C LYS A 4 2.69 -4.19 -9.09
N ASN A 5 2.80 -3.61 -7.90
CA ASN A 5 2.14 -4.01 -6.65
C ASN A 5 0.82 -3.26 -6.37
N ASN A 6 0.33 -2.43 -7.30
CA ASN A 6 -0.87 -1.61 -7.16
C ASN A 6 -0.80 -0.49 -6.09
N LEU A 7 0.41 -0.05 -5.72
CA LEU A 7 0.63 1.08 -4.81
C LEU A 7 1.23 2.28 -5.56
N VAL A 8 1.00 3.50 -5.05
CA VAL A 8 1.76 4.68 -5.50
C VAL A 8 3.20 4.53 -5.02
N ILE A 9 4.16 4.62 -5.94
CA ILE A 9 5.59 4.61 -5.62
C ILE A 9 6.16 5.99 -5.92
N THR A 10 6.85 6.55 -4.93
CA THR A 10 7.59 7.82 -5.04
C THR A 10 9.09 7.56 -5.09
N PRO A 11 9.89 8.38 -5.78
CA PRO A 11 11.35 8.23 -5.80
C PRO A 11 11.99 8.29 -4.41
N GLN A 12 11.49 9.16 -3.53
CA GLN A 12 12.11 9.43 -2.22
C GLN A 12 11.69 8.44 -1.14
N PHE A 13 10.43 8.00 -1.13
CA PHE A 13 9.84 7.22 -0.04
C PHE A 13 9.31 5.86 -0.48
N GLY A 14 9.50 5.50 -1.76
CA GLY A 14 8.97 4.26 -2.31
C GLY A 14 7.45 4.15 -2.14
N PRO A 15 6.92 2.95 -1.85
CA PRO A 15 5.50 2.72 -1.58
C PRO A 15 5.03 3.08 -0.16
N ARG A 16 5.93 3.48 0.76
CA ARG A 16 5.59 3.70 2.18
C ARG A 16 5.04 5.10 2.44
N VAL A 17 4.11 5.53 1.59
CA VAL A 17 3.53 6.88 1.61
C VAL A 17 2.03 6.83 1.95
N ARG A 18 1.57 7.77 2.79
CA ARG A 18 0.13 7.98 3.03
C ARG A 18 -0.33 9.17 2.21
N LEU A 19 -1.31 8.94 1.36
CA LEU A 19 -1.88 9.96 0.50
C LEU A 19 -3.04 10.64 1.22
N ARG A 20 -3.14 11.95 1.04
CA ARG A 20 -4.31 12.76 1.40
C ARG A 20 -4.63 13.66 0.23
N ALA A 21 -5.91 13.90 0.01
CA ALA A 21 -6.40 14.84 -0.99
C ALA A 21 -7.24 15.89 -0.27
N LEU A 22 -7.13 17.13 -0.76
CA LEU A 22 -7.96 18.25 -0.34
C LEU A 22 -8.57 18.85 -1.61
N PHE A 23 -9.89 18.96 -1.65
CA PHE A 23 -10.58 19.69 -2.70
C PHE A 23 -10.58 21.17 -2.34
N LEU A 24 -10.22 22.00 -3.31
CA LEU A 24 -10.14 23.45 -3.15
C LEU A 24 -10.96 24.11 -4.24
N ASP A 25 -11.56 25.25 -3.91
CA ASP A 25 -12.29 26.11 -4.84
C ASP A 25 -11.36 27.26 -5.29
N VAL A 26 -10.20 26.89 -5.84
CA VAL A 26 -9.22 27.81 -6.41
C VAL A 26 -8.51 27.12 -7.57
N ASP A 27 -8.23 27.87 -8.62
CA ASP A 27 -7.46 27.38 -9.75
C ASP A 27 -5.97 27.26 -9.37
N LEU A 28 -5.39 26.09 -9.61
CA LEU A 28 -3.97 25.81 -9.39
C LEU A 28 -3.36 25.22 -10.66
N GLU A 29 -2.15 25.65 -11.00
CA GLU A 29 -1.39 25.09 -12.10
C GLU A 29 -0.93 23.66 -11.78
N PRO A 30 -1.31 22.64 -12.58
CA PRO A 30 -0.88 21.26 -12.36
C PRO A 30 0.63 21.10 -12.55
N THR A 31 1.29 20.39 -11.64
CA THR A 31 2.74 20.12 -11.75
C THR A 31 3.10 19.07 -12.80
N GLY A 32 2.11 18.41 -13.40
CA GLY A 32 2.30 17.33 -14.37
C GLY A 32 2.78 16.00 -13.77
N PRO A 33 2.84 14.93 -14.59
CA PRO A 33 3.41 13.64 -14.19
C PRO A 33 4.94 13.69 -14.14
N ILE A 34 5.53 12.77 -13.36
CA ILE A 34 6.99 12.56 -13.32
C ILE A 34 7.37 11.30 -14.10
N GLU A 35 8.51 11.34 -14.79
CA GLU A 35 9.12 10.17 -15.41
C GLU A 35 9.88 9.36 -14.35
N PHE A 36 9.31 8.22 -13.97
CA PHE A 36 9.88 7.33 -12.95
C PHE A 36 9.32 5.92 -13.09
N GLU A 37 10.16 4.98 -13.54
CA GLU A 37 9.77 3.60 -13.85
C GLU A 37 10.49 2.55 -12.98
N PRO A 38 10.23 2.48 -11.66
CA PRO A 38 10.92 1.55 -10.75
C PRO A 38 10.58 0.07 -10.97
N CYS A 39 9.67 -0.23 -11.90
CA CYS A 39 9.18 -1.58 -12.20
C CYS A 39 9.75 -2.15 -13.51
N GLU A 40 10.49 -1.34 -14.27
CA GLU A 40 11.23 -1.80 -15.44
C GLU A 40 12.35 -2.77 -14.99
N GLY A 41 12.51 -3.90 -15.67
CA GLY A 41 13.47 -4.95 -15.31
C GLY A 41 13.26 -5.63 -13.94
N CYS A 42 12.21 -5.27 -13.19
CA CYS A 42 11.94 -5.82 -11.86
C CYS A 42 11.37 -7.25 -11.93
N ASP A 43 11.94 -8.17 -11.14
CA ASP A 43 11.48 -9.57 -10.99
C ASP A 43 10.11 -9.72 -10.29
N MET A 44 9.50 -8.61 -9.89
CA MET A 44 8.18 -8.55 -9.25
C MET A 44 8.06 -9.39 -7.95
N PRO A 45 9.00 -9.28 -6.98
CA PRO A 45 8.89 -9.98 -5.69
C PRO A 45 7.61 -9.63 -4.93
N CYS A 46 7.07 -8.43 -5.13
CA CYS A 46 5.79 -8.00 -4.58
C CYS A 46 4.60 -8.87 -5.02
N ARG A 47 4.62 -9.42 -6.25
CA ARG A 47 3.58 -10.32 -6.75
C ARG A 47 3.75 -11.73 -6.17
N GLN A 48 4.99 -12.17 -6.00
CA GLN A 48 5.34 -13.46 -5.40
C GLN A 48 4.98 -13.51 -3.90
N ALA A 49 5.18 -12.40 -3.19
CA ALA A 49 4.88 -12.27 -1.77
C ALA A 49 3.37 -12.21 -1.45
N CYS A 50 2.50 -12.07 -2.46
CA CYS A 50 1.07 -11.91 -2.23
C CYS A 50 0.42 -13.23 -1.76
N PRO A 51 -0.12 -13.31 -0.53
CA PRO A 51 -0.66 -14.56 0.02
C PRO A 51 -1.89 -15.06 -0.75
N GLN A 52 -2.66 -14.16 -1.36
CA GLN A 52 -3.87 -14.49 -2.11
C GLN A 52 -3.64 -14.62 -3.62
N LYS A 53 -2.38 -14.49 -4.07
CA LYS A 53 -2.02 -14.48 -5.49
C LYS A 53 -2.90 -13.50 -6.29
N ALA A 54 -3.12 -12.31 -5.73
CA ALA A 54 -4.01 -11.29 -6.30
C ALA A 54 -3.57 -10.78 -7.68
N PHE A 55 -2.34 -11.10 -8.11
CA PHE A 55 -1.77 -10.71 -9.40
C PHE A 55 -1.72 -11.86 -10.42
N ARG A 56 -2.32 -13.02 -10.14
CA ARG A 56 -2.16 -14.25 -10.95
C ARG A 56 -2.61 -14.12 -12.40
N SER A 57 -3.55 -13.21 -12.69
CA SER A 57 -4.04 -12.92 -14.05
C SER A 57 -3.21 -11.86 -14.78
N GLY A 58 -2.08 -11.44 -14.23
CA GLY A 58 -1.25 -10.35 -14.76
C GLY A 58 -1.65 -8.96 -14.27
N SER A 59 -2.89 -8.79 -13.80
CA SER A 59 -3.44 -7.57 -13.20
C SER A 59 -3.84 -7.77 -11.73
N TYR A 60 -3.97 -6.68 -10.97
CA TYR A 60 -4.42 -6.71 -9.59
C TYR A 60 -5.92 -7.08 -9.49
N SER A 61 -6.24 -8.09 -8.68
CA SER A 61 -7.60 -8.46 -8.34
C SER A 61 -7.93 -8.02 -6.91
N ARG A 62 -8.79 -7.01 -6.80
CA ARG A 62 -9.32 -6.55 -5.51
C ARG A 62 -10.04 -7.67 -4.75
N ALA A 63 -10.89 -8.44 -5.44
CA ALA A 63 -11.63 -9.55 -4.83
C ALA A 63 -10.72 -10.59 -4.16
N LEU A 64 -9.55 -10.90 -4.76
CA LEU A 64 -8.58 -11.80 -4.14
C LEU A 64 -7.84 -11.13 -2.98
N CYS A 65 -7.45 -9.86 -3.11
CA CYS A 65 -6.82 -9.11 -2.03
C CYS A 65 -7.73 -9.00 -0.79
N ASP A 66 -9.02 -8.77 -1.02
CA ASP A 66 -10.05 -8.60 0.01
C ASP A 66 -10.18 -9.83 0.91
N ILE A 67 -9.81 -11.03 0.44
CA ILE A 67 -9.75 -12.24 1.27
C ILE A 67 -8.73 -12.07 2.41
N GLU A 68 -7.55 -11.50 2.13
CA GLU A 68 -6.55 -11.26 3.18
C GLU A 68 -6.92 -10.07 4.05
N MET A 69 -7.53 -9.03 3.46
CA MET A 69 -8.03 -7.90 4.22
C MET A 69 -9.09 -8.35 5.23
N GLY A 70 -10.04 -9.18 4.80
CA GLY A 70 -11.09 -9.75 5.65
C GLY A 70 -10.54 -10.54 6.84
N LYS A 71 -9.41 -11.25 6.68
CA LYS A 71 -8.72 -11.88 7.81
C LYS A 71 -8.19 -10.84 8.80
N ALA A 72 -7.60 -9.75 8.33
CA ALA A 72 -7.14 -8.69 9.22
C ALA A 72 -8.33 -8.07 9.98
N GLU A 73 -9.49 -7.91 9.34
CA GLU A 73 -10.71 -7.42 10.00
C GLU A 73 -11.19 -8.37 11.09
N ALA A 74 -11.15 -9.68 10.83
CA ALA A 74 -11.54 -10.70 11.80
C ALA A 74 -10.54 -10.87 12.96
N ASN A 75 -9.31 -10.33 12.84
CA ASN A 75 -8.21 -10.53 13.79
C ASN A 75 -7.65 -9.19 14.30
N GLU A 76 -8.54 -8.29 14.73
CA GLU A 76 -8.13 -7.08 15.44
C GLU A 76 -7.39 -7.42 16.73
N VAL A 77 -6.31 -6.70 17.01
CA VAL A 77 -5.51 -6.90 18.22
C VAL A 77 -5.69 -5.72 19.16
N ILE A 78 -5.71 -5.99 20.46
CA ILE A 78 -5.65 -4.95 21.47
C ILE A 78 -4.20 -4.53 21.62
N VAL A 79 -3.93 -3.24 21.44
CA VAL A 79 -2.61 -2.65 21.64
C VAL A 79 -2.70 -1.69 22.82
N GLU A 80 -2.00 -2.03 23.90
CA GLU A 80 -1.83 -1.17 25.07
C GLU A 80 -0.99 0.06 24.72
N ASN A 81 -1.27 1.20 25.36
CA ASN A 81 -0.57 2.47 25.14
C ASN A 81 -0.53 2.90 23.66
N TRP A 82 -1.59 2.60 22.89
CA TRP A 82 -1.71 3.06 21.51
C TRP A 82 -2.04 4.56 21.44
N LYS A 83 -2.85 5.04 22.40
CA LYS A 83 -3.23 6.44 22.54
C LYS A 83 -2.32 7.14 23.54
N ASP A 84 -2.22 8.47 23.39
CA ASP A 84 -1.40 9.32 24.27
C ASP A 84 -1.83 9.26 25.75
N ASP A 85 -3.08 8.89 26.02
CA ASP A 85 -3.64 8.71 27.37
C ASP A 85 -3.35 7.33 27.97
N GLY A 86 -2.58 6.48 27.29
CA GLY A 86 -2.23 5.13 27.72
C GLY A 86 -3.35 4.10 27.53
N SER A 87 -4.54 4.51 27.09
CA SER A 87 -5.66 3.58 26.94
C SER A 87 -5.44 2.62 25.76
N PRO A 88 -5.90 1.36 25.88
CA PRO A 88 -5.80 0.39 24.81
C PRO A 88 -6.67 0.79 23.62
N ASP A 89 -6.24 0.36 22.43
CA ASP A 89 -7.03 0.49 21.21
C ASP A 89 -7.09 -0.81 20.41
N ARG A 90 -8.17 -0.96 19.64
CA ARG A 90 -8.32 -2.07 18.70
C ARG A 90 -7.64 -1.70 17.40
N VAL A 91 -6.51 -2.33 17.14
CA VAL A 91 -5.70 -2.06 15.96
C VAL A 91 -5.84 -3.19 14.97
N ARG A 92 -6.13 -2.82 13.72
CA ARG A 92 -6.11 -3.76 12.60
C ARG A 92 -4.74 -3.80 11.95
N LYS A 93 -4.16 -5.00 11.85
CA LYS A 93 -2.90 -5.22 11.14
C LYS A 93 -3.16 -5.64 9.70
N TYR A 94 -3.29 -4.65 8.82
CA TYR A 94 -3.44 -4.91 7.38
C TYR A 94 -2.22 -5.61 6.78
N CYS A 95 -2.45 -6.42 5.75
CA CYS A 95 -1.38 -7.05 5.00
C CYS A 95 -0.51 -6.00 4.31
N ARG A 96 0.80 -6.09 4.52
CA ARG A 96 1.82 -5.24 3.89
C ARG A 96 2.79 -6.04 3.01
N ALA A 97 2.45 -7.28 2.65
CA ALA A 97 3.38 -8.19 1.99
C ALA A 97 3.94 -7.63 0.67
N CYS A 98 3.08 -7.09 -0.21
CA CYS A 98 3.50 -6.53 -1.49
C CYS A 98 4.20 -5.15 -1.36
N GLU A 99 3.98 -4.44 -0.26
CA GLU A 99 4.66 -3.20 0.11
C GLU A 99 6.08 -3.52 0.59
N LEU A 100 6.21 -4.44 1.56
CA LEU A 100 7.47 -4.82 2.19
C LEU A 100 8.40 -5.59 1.24
N ALA A 101 7.85 -6.36 0.32
CA ALA A 101 8.63 -7.08 -0.69
C ALA A 101 9.09 -6.19 -1.86
N CYS A 102 8.61 -4.94 -1.96
CA CYS A 102 9.02 -4.05 -3.04
C CYS A 102 10.49 -3.64 -2.87
N PRO A 103 11.38 -3.79 -3.88
CA PRO A 103 12.81 -3.49 -3.75
C PRO A 103 13.13 -2.02 -3.45
N VAL A 104 12.20 -1.12 -3.77
CA VAL A 104 12.31 0.32 -3.48
C VAL A 104 11.58 0.73 -2.21
N ALA A 105 11.15 -0.22 -1.38
CA ALA A 105 10.55 0.05 -0.08
C ALA A 105 11.58 0.58 0.91
N ARG A 106 11.49 1.87 1.24
CA ARG A 106 12.33 2.58 2.21
C ARG A 106 11.45 3.21 3.26
#